data_AF-A0AAU7BLZ8-F1
#
_entry.id   AF-A0AAU7BLZ8-F1
#
_cell.length_a   1.000
_cell.length_b   1.000
_cell.length_c   1.000
_cell.angle_alpha   90.00
_cell.angle_beta   90.00
_cell.angle_gamma   90.00
#
_symmetry.space_group_name_H-M   'P 1'
#
loop_
_entity.id
_entity.type
_entity.pdbx_description
1 polymer ?
#
loop_
_entity_poly.entity_id
_entity_poly.type
_entity_poly.pdbx_seq_one_letter_code
_entity_poly.pdbx_strand_id
1 'polypeptide(L)'
;MIDLIGFGGSGFADLQMQQDGNSTVLDLGSGQKLTIADTTIAELRSANFRFLDAFTAAPGYFEGSPEEQTTPPVSANVLLTGGAGGVSLASDASGQLVASLAGTIYSPPTVAPSVFLVTKQEGVSDYKNTLRGFRHGIDKIDLTQVGISRFEDLHVSKVQRFKLNDFAQIHGVAVDTQAVPGQEGIVKMLYLDALEVAQVTAEDFIFAQPAMVTSEAVAVPEISALSAGSSLFAVEHSLPSLGNLVDAMAAFAPEPAGPALIGDMSVQRIDSTIAVAA
;
A
#
# COMPACT_ATOMS: atom_id res chain seq x y z
N MET A 1 -6.20 15.46 -27.97
CA MET A 1 -7.09 16.61 -28.18
C MET A 1 -6.39 17.82 -27.58
N ILE A 2 -6.31 18.92 -28.31
CA ILE A 2 -5.55 20.13 -27.99
C ILE A 2 -6.55 21.24 -27.63
N ASP A 3 -6.45 21.78 -26.43
CA ASP A 3 -7.29 22.89 -25.99
C ASP A 3 -6.62 24.22 -26.33
N LEU A 4 -7.28 25.01 -27.17
CA LEU A 4 -6.86 26.36 -27.53
C LEU A 4 -7.71 27.36 -26.75
N ILE A 5 -7.17 27.83 -25.64
CA ILE A 5 -7.81 28.76 -24.71
C ILE A 5 -7.62 30.21 -25.20
N GLY A 6 -8.68 31.02 -25.14
CA GLY A 6 -8.69 32.38 -25.69
C GLY A 6 -9.05 32.44 -27.18
N PHE A 7 -9.42 31.30 -27.77
CA PHE A 7 -9.83 31.17 -29.18
C PHE A 7 -11.35 30.96 -29.31
N GLY A 8 -12.12 31.42 -28.31
CA GLY A 8 -13.57 31.40 -28.36
C GLY A 8 -14.10 32.05 -29.63
N GLY A 9 -14.95 31.33 -30.37
CA GLY A 9 -15.49 31.80 -31.65
C GLY A 9 -14.61 31.57 -32.88
N SER A 10 -13.39 31.04 -32.71
CA SER A 10 -12.56 30.55 -33.83
C SER A 10 -12.85 29.08 -34.13
N GLY A 11 -12.53 28.65 -35.34
CA GLY A 11 -12.65 27.26 -35.78
C GLY A 11 -11.37 26.72 -36.40
N PHE A 12 -11.40 25.44 -36.76
CA PHE A 12 -10.26 24.75 -37.36
C PHE A 12 -9.77 25.41 -38.66
N ALA A 13 -10.68 26.02 -39.43
CA ALA A 13 -10.33 26.73 -40.66
C ALA A 13 -9.55 28.03 -40.42
N ASP A 14 -9.61 28.58 -39.21
CA ASP A 14 -8.93 29.83 -38.84
C ASP A 14 -7.49 29.58 -38.36
N LEU A 15 -7.12 28.31 -38.17
CA LEU A 15 -5.78 27.91 -37.75
C LEU A 15 -4.74 28.13 -38.85
N GLN A 16 -3.72 28.92 -38.56
CA GLN A 16 -2.59 29.15 -39.46
C GLN A 16 -1.51 28.08 -39.22
N MET A 17 -1.52 27.03 -40.05
CA MET A 17 -0.60 25.89 -39.93
C MET A 17 0.45 25.90 -41.03
N GLN A 18 1.69 25.60 -40.66
CA GLN A 18 2.81 25.41 -41.57
C GLN A 18 3.50 24.08 -41.30
N GLN A 19 3.83 23.34 -42.36
CA GLN A 19 4.60 22.11 -42.25
C GLN A 19 6.09 22.48 -42.09
N ASP A 20 6.74 21.91 -41.09
CA ASP A 20 8.18 22.02 -40.88
C ASP A 20 8.76 20.61 -40.70
N GLY A 21 9.35 20.08 -41.78
CA GLY A 21 9.78 18.69 -41.84
C GLY A 21 8.63 17.73 -41.52
N ASN A 22 8.82 16.84 -40.54
CA ASN A 22 7.80 15.89 -40.08
C ASN A 22 6.85 16.48 -39.02
N SER A 23 6.98 17.76 -38.70
CA SER A 23 6.18 18.43 -37.66
C SER A 23 5.24 19.46 -38.27
N THR A 24 4.12 19.71 -37.60
CA THR A 24 3.21 20.81 -37.93
C THR A 24 3.41 21.94 -36.93
N VAL A 25 3.66 23.15 -37.41
CA VAL A 25 3.75 24.36 -36.60
C VAL A 25 2.45 25.14 -36.76
N LEU A 26 1.76 25.37 -35.66
CA LEU A 26 0.58 26.20 -35.58
C LEU A 26 0.97 27.59 -35.05
N ASP A 27 0.67 28.64 -35.80
CA ASP A 27 0.80 30.02 -35.33
C ASP A 27 -0.43 30.38 -34.50
N LEU A 28 -0.20 30.76 -33.25
CA LEU A 28 -1.24 31.14 -32.29
C LEU A 28 -1.40 32.67 -32.20
N GLY A 29 -0.65 33.43 -33.01
CA GLY A 29 -0.62 34.88 -32.97
C GLY A 29 0.28 35.43 -31.86
N SER A 30 0.53 36.74 -31.90
CA SER A 30 1.38 37.45 -30.91
C SER A 30 2.78 36.82 -30.71
N GLY A 31 3.32 36.19 -31.75
CA GLY A 31 4.62 35.51 -31.72
C GLY A 31 4.61 34.12 -31.04
N GLN A 32 3.44 33.63 -30.60
CA GLN A 32 3.31 32.31 -30.00
C GLN A 32 3.13 31.25 -31.08
N LYS A 33 3.82 30.11 -30.92
CA LYS A 33 3.76 28.98 -31.84
C LYS A 33 3.63 27.68 -31.07
N LEU A 34 2.83 26.77 -31.59
CA LEU A 34 2.70 25.39 -31.11
C LEU A 34 3.24 24.44 -32.16
N THR A 35 4.32 23.73 -31.86
CA THR A 35 4.85 22.67 -32.73
C THR A 35 4.32 21.32 -32.30
N ILE A 36 3.65 20.64 -33.22
CA ILE A 36 3.17 19.26 -33.07
C ILE A 36 4.17 18.37 -33.79
N ALA A 37 5.00 17.69 -33.02
CA ALA A 37 6.02 16.79 -33.55
C ALA A 37 5.40 15.57 -34.24
N ASP A 38 6.07 15.07 -35.26
CA ASP A 38 5.75 13.83 -35.97
C ASP A 38 4.29 13.72 -36.42
N THR A 39 3.72 14.85 -36.82
CA THR A 39 2.34 14.96 -37.29
C THR A 39 2.31 15.86 -38.51
N THR A 40 1.74 15.36 -39.59
CA THR A 40 1.55 16.15 -40.82
C THR A 40 0.23 16.93 -40.78
N ILE A 41 0.15 18.06 -41.49
CA ILE A 41 -1.08 18.87 -41.56
C ILE A 41 -2.28 18.02 -42.05
N ALA A 42 -2.04 17.05 -42.94
CA ALA A 42 -3.08 16.19 -43.50
C ALA A 42 -3.71 15.24 -42.46
N GLU A 43 -3.00 14.95 -41.37
CA GLU A 43 -3.49 14.10 -40.28
C GLU A 43 -4.33 14.88 -39.26
N LEU A 44 -4.18 16.20 -39.22
CA LEU A 44 -4.93 17.08 -38.32
C LEU A 44 -6.35 17.32 -38.85
N ARG A 45 -7.31 17.20 -37.94
CA ARG A 45 -8.73 17.45 -38.18
C ARG A 45 -9.29 18.34 -37.09
N SER A 46 -10.45 18.93 -37.34
CA SER A 46 -11.15 19.75 -36.34
C SER A 46 -11.36 19.02 -35.00
N ALA A 47 -11.58 17.70 -35.03
CA ALA A 47 -11.74 16.88 -33.83
C ALA A 47 -10.48 16.78 -32.94
N ASN A 48 -9.31 17.13 -33.47
CA ASN A 48 -8.09 17.19 -32.67
C ASN A 48 -8.02 18.44 -31.79
N PHE A 49 -8.88 19.44 -32.01
CA PHE A 49 -8.82 20.74 -31.37
C PHE A 49 -10.13 21.08 -30.66
N ARG A 50 -10.03 21.76 -29.52
CA ARG A 50 -11.15 22.37 -28.82
C ARG A 50 -10.85 23.84 -28.58
N PHE A 51 -11.71 24.70 -29.12
CA PHE A 51 -11.57 26.14 -29.04
C PHE A 51 -12.38 26.65 -27.85
N LEU A 52 -11.70 27.25 -26.89
CA LEU A 52 -12.30 27.69 -25.63
C LEU A 52 -12.11 29.20 -25.47
N ASP A 53 -13.13 29.89 -24.98
CA ASP A 53 -13.07 31.34 -24.72
C ASP A 53 -12.22 31.66 -23.49
N ALA A 54 -12.38 30.87 -22.43
CA ALA A 54 -11.64 31.03 -21.19
C ALA A 54 -11.23 29.68 -20.61
N PHE A 55 -10.16 29.69 -19.82
CA PHE A 55 -9.75 28.54 -19.03
C PHE A 55 -10.49 28.54 -17.70
N THR A 56 -11.19 27.46 -17.40
CA THR A 56 -11.76 27.24 -16.06
C THR A 56 -10.79 26.37 -15.27
N ALA A 57 -10.01 27.01 -14.41
CA ALA A 57 -9.09 26.32 -13.54
C ALA A 57 -9.82 25.69 -12.34
N ALA A 58 -9.35 24.53 -11.88
CA ALA A 58 -9.75 24.02 -10.58
C ALA A 58 -9.29 24.98 -9.47
N PRO A 59 -10.01 25.09 -8.33
CA PRO A 59 -9.55 25.85 -7.18
C PRO A 59 -8.10 25.47 -6.81
N GLY A 60 -7.21 26.47 -6.65
CA GLY A 60 -5.79 26.28 -6.33
C GLY A 60 -4.82 26.20 -7.53
N TYR A 61 -5.30 26.17 -8.77
CA TYR A 61 -4.43 26.03 -9.96
C TYR A 61 -3.43 27.18 -10.16
N PHE A 62 -3.79 28.42 -9.82
CA PHE A 62 -2.94 29.60 -10.03
C PHE A 62 -2.13 30.02 -8.80
N GLU A 63 -2.15 29.21 -7.73
CA GLU A 63 -1.41 29.51 -6.49
C GLU A 63 0.07 29.09 -6.57
N GLY A 64 0.56 28.61 -7.72
CA GLY A 64 1.97 28.32 -7.98
C GLY A 64 2.69 29.43 -8.76
N SER A 65 3.82 29.92 -8.26
CA SER A 65 4.73 30.81 -9.01
C SER A 65 5.53 30.01 -10.05
N PRO A 66 5.74 30.51 -11.28
CA PRO A 66 6.58 29.85 -12.28
C PRO A 66 8.05 30.21 -12.04
N GLU A 67 8.94 29.26 -12.30
CA GLU A 67 10.41 29.36 -12.19
C GLU A 67 11.04 29.04 -10.82
N GLU A 68 10.85 27.81 -10.36
CA GLU A 68 11.97 27.06 -9.80
C GLU A 68 12.15 25.80 -10.64
N GLN A 69 13.39 25.54 -11.08
CA GLN A 69 13.77 24.31 -11.75
C GLN A 69 13.18 23.14 -10.98
N THR A 70 12.33 22.34 -11.64
CA THR A 70 11.81 21.09 -11.10
C THR A 70 12.98 20.18 -10.76
N THR A 71 13.45 20.25 -9.52
CA THR A 71 13.86 19.04 -8.82
C THR A 71 12.74 18.03 -9.09
N PRO A 72 13.06 16.81 -9.59
CA PRO A 72 12.06 15.77 -9.67
C PRO A 72 11.33 15.72 -8.32
N PRO A 73 9.99 15.61 -8.30
CA PRO A 73 9.22 15.69 -7.07
C PRO A 73 9.87 14.76 -6.05
N VAL A 74 10.52 15.36 -5.05
CA VAL A 74 11.21 14.58 -4.02
C VAL A 74 10.08 13.90 -3.27
N SER A 75 10.09 12.57 -3.23
CA SER A 75 9.09 11.82 -2.48
C SER A 75 9.02 12.38 -1.07
N ALA A 76 7.85 12.86 -0.68
CA ALA A 76 7.70 13.50 0.61
C ALA A 76 7.57 12.42 1.68
N ASN A 77 8.52 12.39 2.63
CA ASN A 77 8.43 11.51 3.78
C ASN A 77 7.55 12.18 4.85
N VAL A 78 6.44 11.53 5.20
CA VAL A 78 5.51 11.98 6.24
C VAL A 78 5.62 11.05 7.42
N LEU A 79 6.14 11.55 8.54
CA LEU A 79 6.29 10.77 9.77
C LEU A 79 4.94 10.61 10.47
N LEU A 80 4.53 9.36 10.71
CA LEU A 80 3.29 9.02 11.40
C LEU A 80 3.58 8.68 12.87
N THR A 81 3.27 9.62 13.77
CA THR A 81 3.50 9.51 15.22
C THR A 81 2.20 9.41 16.03
N GLY A 82 1.08 9.11 15.37
CA GLY A 82 -0.25 9.05 15.99
C GLY A 82 -0.95 10.40 16.13
N GLY A 83 -1.84 10.50 17.11
CA GLY A 83 -2.57 11.73 17.46
C GLY A 83 -4.00 11.83 16.93
N ALA A 84 -4.51 10.83 16.22
CA ALA A 84 -5.90 10.80 15.82
C ALA A 84 -6.85 10.76 17.03
N GLY A 85 -7.88 11.59 16.99
CA GLY A 85 -8.93 11.72 18.00
C GLY A 85 -10.23 10.98 17.65
N GLY A 86 -10.26 10.25 16.53
CA GLY A 86 -11.46 9.53 16.08
C GLY A 86 -12.41 10.44 15.30
N VAL A 87 -13.68 10.49 15.70
CA VAL A 87 -14.73 11.30 15.05
C VAL A 87 -15.22 12.37 16.02
N SER A 88 -15.33 13.59 15.53
CA SER A 88 -15.99 14.71 16.20
C SER A 88 -17.28 15.06 15.49
N LEU A 89 -18.31 15.45 16.25
CA LEU A 89 -19.57 15.99 15.73
C LEU A 89 -19.69 17.45 16.11
N ALA A 90 -20.04 18.29 15.14
CA ALA A 90 -20.35 19.70 15.34
C ALA A 90 -21.58 20.09 14.52
N SER A 91 -22.32 21.11 14.95
CA SER A 91 -23.33 21.74 14.12
C SER A 91 -22.68 22.76 13.19
N ASP A 92 -23.01 22.73 11.90
CA ASP A 92 -22.60 23.77 10.97
C ASP A 92 -23.43 25.05 11.13
N ALA A 93 -23.16 26.06 10.29
CA ALA A 93 -23.85 27.35 10.32
C ALA A 93 -25.37 27.26 10.06
N SER A 94 -25.85 26.15 9.48
CA SER A 94 -27.28 25.88 9.25
C SER A 94 -27.94 25.13 10.42
N GLY A 95 -27.17 24.73 11.42
CA GLY A 95 -27.62 23.88 12.53
C GLY A 95 -27.60 22.38 12.22
N GLN A 96 -27.12 21.97 11.03
CA GLN A 96 -27.01 20.57 10.66
C GLN A 96 -25.80 19.92 11.36
N LEU A 97 -25.99 18.70 11.89
CA LEU A 97 -24.89 17.92 12.44
C LEU A 97 -23.96 17.42 11.34
N VAL A 98 -22.68 17.77 11.46
CA VAL A 98 -21.60 17.36 10.57
C VAL A 98 -20.57 16.59 11.39
N ALA A 99 -20.23 15.39 10.92
CA ALA A 99 -19.16 14.60 11.48
C ALA A 99 -17.84 14.86 10.73
N SER A 100 -16.74 14.92 11.47
CA SER A 100 -15.40 15.10 10.94
C SER A 100 -14.40 14.20 11.66
N LEU A 101 -13.30 13.87 11.01
CA LEU A 101 -12.18 13.23 11.69
C LEU A 101 -11.51 14.25 12.63
N ALA A 102 -11.18 13.81 13.84
CA ALA A 102 -10.60 14.65 14.88
C ALA A 102 -9.13 14.31 15.13
N GLY A 103 -8.39 15.25 15.73
CA GLY A 103 -6.96 15.09 16.06
C GLY A 103 -6.05 15.23 14.85
N THR A 104 -4.89 14.59 14.89
CA THR A 104 -3.90 14.63 13.80
C THR A 104 -4.36 13.74 12.63
N ILE A 105 -4.58 14.37 11.49
CA ILE A 105 -4.91 13.73 10.22
C ILE A 105 -3.78 13.98 9.24
N TYR A 106 -3.08 12.91 8.86
CA TYR A 106 -2.00 12.99 7.89
C TYR A 106 -2.60 13.02 6.48
N SER A 107 -1.91 13.67 5.54
CA SER A 107 -2.27 13.71 4.12
C SER A 107 -1.01 13.89 3.26
N PRO A 108 -1.04 13.55 1.97
CA PRO A 108 0.03 13.93 1.06
C PRO A 108 0.25 15.46 1.10
N PRO A 109 1.48 15.95 1.31
CA PRO A 109 1.73 17.39 1.38
C PRO A 109 1.75 18.05 0.00
N THR A 110 1.93 17.25 -1.06
CA THR A 110 1.95 17.72 -2.46
C THR A 110 1.35 16.66 -3.38
N VAL A 111 1.28 16.96 -4.68
CA VAL A 111 0.88 16.01 -5.72
C VAL A 111 1.95 14.96 -6.02
N ALA A 112 3.19 15.14 -5.56
CA ALA A 112 4.25 14.13 -5.65
C ALA A 112 3.89 12.86 -4.89
N PRO A 113 4.39 11.68 -5.31
CA PRO A 113 4.35 10.47 -4.48
C PRO A 113 4.85 10.74 -3.05
N SER A 114 4.14 10.24 -2.05
CA SER A 114 4.48 10.39 -0.64
C SER A 114 4.78 9.04 0.00
N VAL A 115 5.70 9.03 0.96
CA VAL A 115 5.99 7.86 1.81
C VAL A 115 5.57 8.18 3.24
N PHE A 116 4.59 7.45 3.75
CA PHE A 116 4.08 7.59 5.10
C PHE A 116 4.80 6.61 6.03
N LEU A 117 5.71 7.12 6.85
CA LEU A 117 6.57 6.34 7.70
C LEU A 117 5.90 6.06 9.05
N VAL A 118 5.49 4.81 9.27
CA VAL A 118 4.89 4.38 10.54
C VAL A 118 5.99 4.23 11.59
N THR A 119 5.94 5.08 12.62
CA THR A 119 6.91 5.01 13.73
C THR A 119 6.49 3.90 14.70
N LYS A 120 7.43 3.04 15.10
CA LYS A 120 7.19 2.04 16.14
C LYS A 120 6.88 2.72 17.49
N GLN A 121 5.81 2.29 18.15
CA GLN A 121 5.41 2.77 19.47
C GLN A 121 5.39 1.58 20.44
N GLU A 122 6.40 1.49 21.29
CA GLU A 122 6.59 0.36 22.23
C GLU A 122 5.45 0.30 23.24
N GLY A 123 4.84 -0.88 23.40
CA GLY A 123 3.78 -1.13 24.38
C GLY A 123 2.45 -0.47 24.06
N VAL A 124 2.28 0.08 22.85
CA VAL A 124 1.05 0.76 22.41
C VAL A 124 0.27 -0.13 21.44
N SER A 125 -0.97 -0.48 21.79
CA SER A 125 -1.83 -1.33 20.95
C SER A 125 -2.65 -0.55 19.91
N ASP A 126 -2.70 0.78 19.99
CA ASP A 126 -3.35 1.64 19.01
C ASP A 126 -2.46 2.85 18.73
N TYR A 127 -1.82 2.85 17.56
CA TYR A 127 -0.87 3.88 17.16
C TYR A 127 -1.57 5.21 16.82
N LYS A 128 -2.90 5.23 16.71
CA LYS A 128 -3.71 6.41 16.41
C LYS A 128 -3.26 7.16 15.16
N ASN A 129 -2.79 6.45 14.14
CA ASN A 129 -2.52 7.04 12.83
C ASN A 129 -3.82 7.12 12.03
N THR A 130 -4.09 8.27 11.42
CA THR A 130 -5.21 8.45 10.51
C THR A 130 -4.74 9.24 9.30
N LEU A 131 -4.90 8.65 8.12
CA LEU A 131 -4.43 9.18 6.85
C LEU A 131 -5.63 9.45 5.94
N ARG A 132 -5.68 10.63 5.35
CA ARG A 132 -6.70 11.05 4.39
C ARG A 132 -6.05 11.38 3.06
N GLY A 133 -6.69 10.94 1.98
CA GLY A 133 -6.22 11.19 0.61
C GLY A 133 -5.03 10.33 0.19
N PHE A 134 -4.83 9.16 0.81
CA PHE A 134 -3.84 8.18 0.34
C PHE A 134 -4.19 7.73 -1.08
N ARG A 135 -3.20 7.78 -1.98
CA ARG A 135 -3.39 7.38 -3.38
C ARG A 135 -2.73 6.02 -3.61
N HIS A 136 -3.56 4.98 -3.68
CA HIS A 136 -3.13 3.63 -4.05
C HIS A 136 -2.28 3.63 -5.33
N GLY A 137 -1.21 2.84 -5.33
CA GLY A 137 -0.28 2.72 -6.45
C GLY A 137 0.66 3.92 -6.64
N ILE A 138 0.45 5.04 -5.95
CA ILE A 138 1.27 6.25 -6.02
C ILE A 138 2.01 6.47 -4.70
N ASP A 139 1.27 6.56 -3.60
CA ASP A 139 1.82 6.74 -2.26
C ASP A 139 2.22 5.38 -1.66
N LYS A 140 3.14 5.40 -0.69
CA LYS A 140 3.61 4.20 0.03
C LYS A 140 3.48 4.37 1.53
N ILE A 141 3.28 3.26 2.23
CA ILE A 141 3.28 3.18 3.69
C ILE A 141 4.51 2.38 4.09
N ASP A 142 5.43 3.00 4.81
CA ASP A 142 6.67 2.36 5.26
C ASP A 142 6.48 1.77 6.66
N LEU A 143 6.61 0.43 6.73
CA LEU A 143 6.49 -0.38 7.94
C LEU A 143 7.84 -0.93 8.42
N THR A 144 8.95 -0.50 7.81
CA THR A 144 10.29 -1.01 8.13
C THR A 144 10.64 -0.82 9.60
N GLN A 145 10.31 0.33 10.19
CA GLN A 145 10.57 0.61 11.61
C GLN A 145 9.71 -0.23 12.56
N VAL A 146 8.52 -0.64 12.13
CA VAL A 146 7.63 -1.51 12.91
C VAL A 146 8.11 -2.96 12.88
N GLY A 147 8.92 -3.33 11.88
CA GLY A 147 9.50 -4.67 11.73
C GLY A 147 8.59 -5.66 10.99
N ILE A 148 7.55 -5.19 10.30
CA ILE A 148 6.67 -6.04 9.50
C ILE A 148 7.34 -6.33 8.17
N SER A 149 7.49 -7.61 7.82
CA SER A 149 8.29 -8.05 6.66
C SER A 149 7.48 -8.51 5.45
N ARG A 150 6.16 -8.66 5.59
CA ARG A 150 5.28 -9.12 4.51
C ARG A 150 3.83 -8.68 4.71
N PHE A 151 3.06 -8.67 3.64
CA PHE A 151 1.67 -8.20 3.63
C PHE A 151 0.71 -9.15 4.36
N GLU A 152 1.01 -10.45 4.39
CA GLU A 152 0.17 -11.49 5.01
C GLU A 152 0.09 -11.35 6.53
N ASP A 153 1.05 -10.64 7.13
CA ASP A 153 1.05 -10.32 8.56
C ASP A 153 0.14 -9.10 8.88
N LEU A 154 -0.45 -8.46 7.86
CA LEU A 154 -1.40 -7.37 8.00
C LEU A 154 -2.84 -7.88 7.92
N HIS A 155 -3.68 -7.37 8.81
CA HIS A 155 -5.13 -7.52 8.75
C HIS A 155 -5.74 -6.23 8.20
N VAL A 156 -6.15 -6.28 6.93
CA VAL A 156 -6.77 -5.15 6.22
C VAL A 156 -8.28 -5.34 6.24
N SER A 157 -9.02 -4.42 6.89
CA SER A 157 -10.46 -4.55 7.07
C SER A 157 -11.22 -3.24 6.82
N LYS A 158 -12.48 -3.35 6.39
CA LYS A 158 -13.35 -2.19 6.21
C LYS A 158 -13.81 -1.69 7.58
N VAL A 159 -13.74 -0.37 7.81
CA VAL A 159 -14.24 0.27 9.03
C VAL A 159 -15.15 1.44 8.68
N GLN A 160 -16.30 1.48 9.34
CA GLN A 160 -17.25 2.60 9.28
C GLN A 160 -17.21 3.32 10.62
N ARG A 161 -16.50 4.46 10.68
CA ARG A 161 -16.29 5.22 11.92
C ARG A 161 -17.48 6.11 12.27
N PHE A 162 -18.27 6.51 11.27
CA PHE A 162 -19.52 7.25 11.51
C PHE A 162 -20.57 6.95 10.43
N LYS A 163 -21.81 6.81 10.88
CA LYS A 163 -22.99 6.65 10.02
C LYS A 163 -24.03 7.71 10.38
N LEU A 164 -24.70 8.23 9.36
CA LEU A 164 -25.88 9.08 9.52
C LEU A 164 -26.97 8.52 8.61
N ASN A 165 -28.13 8.19 9.17
CA ASN A 165 -29.27 7.60 8.46
C ASN A 165 -28.88 6.34 7.65
N ASP A 166 -28.14 5.42 8.28
CA ASP A 166 -27.60 4.19 7.67
C ASP A 166 -26.57 4.37 6.54
N PHE A 167 -26.29 5.61 6.13
CA PHE A 167 -25.19 5.93 5.21
C PHE A 167 -23.89 6.16 5.98
N ALA A 168 -22.85 5.43 5.60
CA ALA A 168 -21.52 5.64 6.15
C ALA A 168 -20.98 7.00 5.66
N GLN A 169 -20.80 7.92 6.60
CA GLN A 169 -20.31 9.28 6.35
C GLN A 169 -18.78 9.36 6.49
N ILE A 170 -18.24 8.60 7.44
CA ILE A 170 -16.79 8.43 7.61
C ILE A 170 -16.51 6.94 7.61
N HIS A 171 -15.85 6.49 6.54
CA HIS A 171 -15.52 5.09 6.33
C HIS A 171 -14.17 4.97 5.66
N GLY A 172 -13.54 3.82 5.80
CA GLY A 172 -12.21 3.61 5.26
C GLY A 172 -11.71 2.20 5.55
N VAL A 173 -10.40 2.04 5.50
CA VAL A 173 -9.71 0.78 5.76
C VAL A 173 -8.90 0.90 7.04
N ALA A 174 -8.99 -0.08 7.92
CA ALA A 174 -8.05 -0.25 9.02
C ALA A 174 -6.97 -1.25 8.61
N VAL A 175 -5.73 -0.98 9.01
CA VAL A 175 -4.60 -1.91 8.90
C VAL A 175 -4.13 -2.20 10.31
N ASP A 176 -4.31 -3.45 10.71
CA ASP A 176 -3.91 -3.97 12.00
C ASP A 176 -2.86 -5.08 11.82
N THR A 177 -2.13 -5.45 12.86
CA THR A 177 -1.19 -6.58 12.80
C THR A 177 -1.00 -7.22 14.18
N GLN A 178 -0.60 -8.50 14.20
CA GLN A 178 -0.13 -9.18 15.41
C GLN A 178 1.37 -9.50 15.35
N ALA A 179 2.06 -9.11 14.26
CA ALA A 179 3.43 -9.52 13.99
C ALA A 179 4.47 -8.44 14.36
N VAL A 180 4.13 -7.50 15.25
CA VAL A 180 5.11 -6.49 15.73
C VAL A 180 6.13 -7.17 16.64
N PRO A 181 7.43 -7.16 16.32
CA PRO A 181 8.45 -7.80 17.16
C PRO A 181 8.53 -7.19 18.56
N GLY A 182 8.45 -8.05 19.58
CA GLY A 182 8.52 -7.66 20.99
C GLY A 182 7.20 -7.16 21.58
N GLN A 183 6.09 -7.27 20.85
CA GLN A 183 4.78 -6.84 21.33
C GLN A 183 3.73 -7.94 21.18
N GLU A 184 2.97 -8.20 22.24
CA GLU A 184 1.88 -9.17 22.23
C GLU A 184 0.53 -8.50 21.90
N GLY A 185 -0.33 -9.22 21.19
CA GLY A 185 -1.68 -8.79 20.84
C GLY A 185 -1.79 -8.03 19.53
N ILE A 186 -3.03 -7.64 19.19
CA ILE A 186 -3.32 -6.88 17.97
C ILE A 186 -2.91 -5.42 18.16
N VAL A 187 -2.15 -4.90 17.19
CA VAL A 187 -1.74 -3.51 17.08
C VAL A 187 -2.54 -2.85 15.96
N LYS A 188 -3.31 -1.82 16.30
CA LYS A 188 -4.00 -0.97 15.32
C LYS A 188 -3.02 0.05 14.78
N MET A 189 -2.52 -0.18 13.57
CA MET A 189 -1.41 0.60 13.04
C MET A 189 -1.88 1.90 12.43
N LEU A 190 -2.87 1.83 11.55
CA LEU A 190 -3.33 2.99 10.79
C LEU A 190 -4.75 2.83 10.26
N TYR A 191 -5.39 3.96 10.00
CA TYR A 191 -6.65 4.05 9.29
C TYR A 191 -6.52 4.91 8.05
N LEU A 192 -6.95 4.36 6.91
CA LEU A 192 -6.99 5.00 5.60
C LEU A 192 -8.42 5.47 5.32
N ASP A 193 -8.64 6.78 5.40
CA ASP A 193 -9.95 7.40 5.21
C ASP A 193 -10.39 7.34 3.74
N ALA A 194 -11.68 7.11 3.53
CA ALA A 194 -12.36 7.04 2.24
C ALA A 194 -11.86 5.96 1.25
N LEU A 195 -11.07 4.98 1.72
CA LEU A 195 -10.64 3.84 0.90
C LEU A 195 -11.57 2.61 1.04
N GLU A 196 -11.53 1.76 0.02
CA GLU A 196 -12.06 0.40 0.03
C GLU A 196 -10.94 -0.64 0.19
N VAL A 197 -11.27 -1.78 0.80
CA VAL A 197 -10.30 -2.86 1.07
C VAL A 197 -9.63 -3.35 -0.22
N ALA A 198 -10.39 -3.43 -1.32
CA ALA A 198 -9.87 -3.85 -2.62
C ALA A 198 -8.83 -2.89 -3.24
N GLN A 199 -8.71 -1.67 -2.71
CA GLN A 199 -7.72 -0.68 -3.16
C GLN A 199 -6.44 -0.71 -2.33
N VAL A 200 -6.34 -1.56 -1.31
CA VAL A 200 -5.15 -1.64 -0.45
C VAL A 200 -4.47 -2.97 -0.74
N THR A 201 -3.31 -2.90 -1.39
CA THR A 201 -2.57 -4.09 -1.82
C THR A 201 -1.16 -4.10 -1.25
N ALA A 202 -0.46 -5.22 -1.39
CA ALA A 202 0.93 -5.36 -0.96
C ALA A 202 1.86 -4.30 -1.60
N GLU A 203 1.53 -3.79 -2.79
CA GLU A 203 2.33 -2.77 -3.47
C GLU A 203 2.30 -1.43 -2.74
N ASP A 204 1.28 -1.15 -1.92
CA ASP A 204 1.15 0.09 -1.16
C ASP A 204 2.11 0.17 0.05
N PHE A 205 2.81 -0.92 0.37
CA PHE A 205 3.63 -1.02 1.58
C PHE A 205 5.11 -1.23 1.26
N ILE A 206 5.97 -0.62 2.08
CA ILE A 206 7.40 -0.91 2.15
C ILE A 206 7.63 -1.73 3.41
N PHE A 207 8.08 -2.97 3.23
CA PHE A 207 8.28 -3.92 4.32
C PHE A 207 9.73 -3.95 4.80
N ALA A 208 9.91 -4.30 6.08
CA ALA A 208 11.22 -4.64 6.63
C ALA A 208 11.83 -5.81 5.86
N GLN A 209 13.13 -5.77 5.63
CA GLN A 209 13.83 -6.92 5.05
C GLN A 209 13.71 -8.10 6.03
N PRO A 210 13.32 -9.30 5.55
CA PRO A 210 13.36 -10.50 6.37
C PRO A 210 14.80 -10.67 6.88
N ALA A 211 14.95 -10.98 8.16
CA ALA A 211 16.25 -11.35 8.69
C ALA A 211 16.73 -12.59 7.92
N MET A 212 17.70 -12.41 7.01
CA MET A 212 18.37 -13.53 6.37
C MET A 212 19.14 -14.27 7.46
N VAL A 213 18.69 -15.46 7.81
CA VAL A 213 19.53 -16.40 8.54
C VAL A 213 20.62 -16.81 7.56
N THR A 214 21.78 -16.14 7.61
CA THR A 214 22.98 -16.63 6.96
C THR A 214 23.37 -17.90 7.71
N SER A 215 22.88 -19.03 7.24
CA SER A 215 23.43 -20.33 7.58
C SER A 215 24.92 -20.32 7.21
N GLU A 216 25.75 -20.58 8.21
CA GLU A 216 27.17 -20.90 8.09
C GLU A 216 28.09 -19.76 7.64
N ALA A 217 28.68 -19.10 8.65
CA ALA A 217 30.08 -18.69 8.53
C ALA A 217 30.92 -19.95 8.26
N VAL A 218 31.16 -20.24 6.98
CA VAL A 218 32.20 -21.16 6.54
C VAL A 218 33.54 -20.53 6.90
N ALA A 219 34.04 -20.85 8.10
CA ALA A 219 35.43 -20.61 8.44
C ALA A 219 36.29 -21.55 7.59
N VAL A 220 36.89 -21.00 6.53
CA VAL A 220 37.97 -21.64 5.78
C VAL A 220 39.22 -21.61 6.68
N PRO A 221 40.02 -22.70 6.77
CA PRO A 221 41.03 -22.82 7.81
C PRO A 221 42.27 -21.99 7.47
N GLU A 222 42.61 -21.03 8.33
CA GLU A 222 43.97 -20.50 8.37
C GLU A 222 44.84 -21.41 9.23
N ILE A 223 45.79 -22.06 8.56
CA ILE A 223 46.91 -22.75 9.17
C ILE A 223 47.89 -21.74 9.79
N SER A 224 48.50 -22.18 10.88
CA SER A 224 49.71 -21.66 11.53
C SER A 224 49.52 -20.72 12.73
N ALA A 225 49.56 -21.38 13.90
CA ALA A 225 50.47 -21.11 15.01
C ALA A 225 50.46 -19.72 15.66
N LEU A 226 50.19 -19.72 16.98
CA LEU A 226 50.84 -18.96 18.06
C LEU A 226 50.06 -19.31 19.36
N SER A 227 50.52 -20.31 20.12
CA SER A 227 51.38 -20.16 21.30
C SER A 227 50.81 -19.29 22.42
N ALA A 228 50.43 -19.98 23.50
CA ALA A 228 50.47 -19.60 24.92
C ALA A 228 49.45 -18.56 25.46
N GLY A 229 48.65 -19.01 26.43
CA GLY A 229 47.97 -18.14 27.38
C GLY A 229 46.75 -18.78 28.04
N SER A 230 46.95 -19.39 29.21
CA SER A 230 45.97 -19.91 30.17
C SER A 230 44.80 -18.92 30.43
N SER A 231 43.57 -19.26 30.81
CA SER A 231 43.14 -20.25 31.80
C SER A 231 41.62 -20.54 31.69
N LEU A 232 41.28 -21.74 32.15
CA LEU A 232 39.96 -22.29 32.45
C LEU A 232 39.13 -21.38 33.38
N PHE A 233 37.80 -21.30 33.16
CA PHE A 233 36.77 -21.68 34.13
C PHE A 233 35.43 -21.91 33.40
N ALA A 234 34.86 -23.09 33.63
CA ALA A 234 33.60 -23.58 33.10
C ALA A 234 32.43 -23.22 34.02
N VAL A 235 31.27 -22.91 33.43
CA VAL A 235 29.96 -23.36 33.92
C VAL A 235 29.14 -23.76 32.69
N GLU A 236 28.99 -25.07 32.51
CA GLU A 236 28.05 -25.69 31.58
C GLU A 236 26.62 -25.49 32.09
N HIS A 237 25.72 -25.01 31.21
CA HIS A 237 24.32 -25.42 31.26
C HIS A 237 24.03 -26.14 29.94
N SER A 238 23.89 -27.46 30.07
CA SER A 238 23.64 -28.42 29.02
C SER A 238 22.26 -28.23 28.39
N LEU A 239 22.28 -28.10 27.06
CA LEU A 239 21.11 -28.32 26.21
C LEU A 239 20.73 -29.82 26.23
N PRO A 240 19.44 -30.18 26.16
CA PRO A 240 19.00 -31.57 26.12
C PRO A 240 19.50 -32.26 24.84
N SER A 241 20.15 -33.41 25.03
CA SER A 241 20.67 -34.30 23.98
C SER A 241 19.53 -34.94 23.18
N LEU A 242 19.63 -34.83 21.85
CA LEU A 242 18.78 -35.44 20.82
C LEU A 242 18.77 -36.98 20.79
N GLY A 243 19.36 -37.66 21.79
CA GLY A 243 19.37 -39.12 21.91
C GLY A 243 18.05 -39.75 22.35
N ASN A 244 17.12 -38.98 22.95
CA ASN A 244 15.88 -39.51 23.53
C ASN A 244 14.64 -39.40 22.63
N LEU A 245 14.77 -38.91 21.38
CA LEU A 245 13.64 -38.78 20.45
C LEU A 245 13.38 -40.08 19.65
N VAL A 246 14.37 -40.96 19.52
CA VAL A 246 14.25 -42.21 18.75
C VAL A 246 13.52 -43.30 19.54
N ASP A 247 13.53 -43.23 20.88
CA ASP A 247 12.87 -44.22 21.76
C ASP A 247 11.36 -43.96 21.94
N ALA A 248 10.86 -42.77 21.59
CA ALA A 248 9.44 -42.42 21.70
C ALA A 248 8.58 -42.85 20.48
N MET A 249 9.20 -43.37 19.42
CA MET A 249 8.51 -43.83 18.20
C MET A 249 8.22 -45.34 18.15
N ALA A 250 8.64 -46.12 19.15
CA ALA A 250 8.42 -47.57 19.20
C ALA A 250 7.11 -48.00 19.90
N ALA A 251 6.30 -47.06 20.40
CA ALA A 251 5.14 -47.35 21.25
C ALA A 251 3.75 -47.36 20.54
N PHE A 252 3.70 -47.44 19.21
CA PHE A 252 2.42 -47.51 18.47
C PHE A 252 2.39 -48.64 17.43
N ALA A 253 2.71 -49.86 17.88
CA ALA A 253 2.39 -51.08 17.14
C ALA A 253 1.02 -51.62 17.61
N PRO A 254 0.02 -51.82 16.72
CA PRO A 254 -1.20 -52.53 17.07
C PRO A 254 -0.90 -54.04 17.16
N GLU A 255 -1.34 -54.69 18.24
CA GLU A 255 -1.23 -56.14 18.47
C GLU A 255 -1.96 -56.96 17.39
N PRO A 256 -1.40 -58.09 16.92
CA PRO A 256 -2.11 -59.02 16.05
C PRO A 256 -2.54 -60.34 16.72
N ALA A 257 -3.60 -60.90 16.11
CA ALA A 257 -4.12 -62.29 16.10
C ALA A 257 -5.04 -62.71 17.27
N GLY A 258 -6.23 -63.31 17.08
CA GLY A 258 -6.98 -63.90 15.95
C GLY A 258 -8.16 -64.73 16.56
N PRO A 259 -8.82 -65.71 15.91
CA PRO A 259 -9.22 -65.87 14.51
C PRO A 259 -10.75 -66.09 14.31
N ALA A 260 -11.17 -66.04 13.03
CA ALA A 260 -12.35 -66.66 12.38
C ALA A 260 -13.78 -66.19 12.77
N LEU A 261 -14.53 -65.64 11.81
CA LEU A 261 -15.52 -66.38 11.02
C LEU A 261 -16.11 -65.52 9.88
N ILE A 262 -16.47 -66.24 8.82
CA ILE A 262 -17.05 -65.82 7.54
C ILE A 262 -18.39 -65.09 7.73
N GLY A 263 -18.65 -64.01 6.96
CA GLY A 263 -20.00 -63.47 6.79
C GLY A 263 -20.11 -62.08 6.16
N ASP A 264 -20.38 -62.06 4.86
CA ASP A 264 -21.30 -61.18 4.10
C ASP A 264 -21.25 -59.63 4.13
N MET A 265 -21.23 -59.07 2.90
CA MET A 265 -22.08 -57.96 2.38
C MET A 265 -22.00 -56.59 3.10
N SER A 266 -21.74 -55.43 2.49
CA SER A 266 -22.06 -54.91 1.16
C SER A 266 -21.20 -53.66 0.88
N VAL A 267 -20.71 -53.50 -0.35
CA VAL A 267 -20.06 -52.27 -0.83
C VAL A 267 -21.13 -51.22 -1.11
N GLN A 268 -21.22 -50.18 -0.28
CA GLN A 268 -22.07 -49.01 -0.54
C GLN A 268 -21.28 -48.00 -1.37
N ARG A 269 -21.52 -47.99 -2.69
CA ARG A 269 -21.15 -46.86 -3.57
C ARG A 269 -21.96 -45.64 -3.15
N ILE A 270 -21.28 -44.51 -2.94
CA ILE A 270 -21.92 -43.23 -2.74
C ILE A 270 -21.90 -42.50 -4.09
N ASP A 271 -22.99 -42.61 -4.85
CA ASP A 271 -23.21 -41.84 -6.06
C ASP A 271 -23.53 -40.38 -5.69
N SER A 272 -22.77 -39.45 -6.26
CA SER A 272 -23.00 -38.01 -6.13
C SER A 272 -24.08 -37.57 -7.13
N THR A 273 -25.16 -36.97 -6.63
CA THR A 273 -26.19 -36.33 -7.48
C THR A 273 -26.22 -34.83 -7.17
N ILE A 274 -25.93 -34.03 -8.20
CA ILE A 274 -26.13 -32.58 -8.24
C ILE A 274 -27.56 -32.31 -8.71
N ALA A 275 -28.35 -31.58 -7.90
CA ALA A 275 -29.64 -31.06 -8.32
C ALA A 275 -29.50 -29.60 -8.76
N VAL A 276 -29.82 -29.34 -10.03
CA VAL A 276 -30.17 -28.03 -10.57
C VAL A 276 -31.69 -27.94 -10.55
N ALA A 277 -32.25 -26.90 -9.92
CA ALA A 277 -33.67 -26.58 -10.00
C ALA A 277 -33.86 -25.34 -10.89
N ALA A 278 -34.95 -25.42 -11.65
CA ALA A 278 -35.35 -24.61 -12.80
C ALA A 278 -35.78 -23.17 -12.49
#